data_AF-W2TUQ3-F1
#
_entry.id   AF-W2TUQ3-F1
#
_cell.length_a   1.000
_cell.length_b   1.000
_cell.length_c   1.000
_cell.angle_alpha   90.00
_cell.angle_beta   90.00
_cell.angle_gamma   90.00
#
_symmetry.space_group_name_H-M   'P 1'
#
loop_
_entity.id
_entity.type
_entity.pdbx_description
1 polymer ?
#
loop_
_entity_poly.entity_id
_entity_poly.type
_entity_poly.pdbx_seq_one_letter_code
_entity_poly.pdbx_strand_id
1 'polypeptide(L)'
;MSFNKPKKKMKVRQRLEDDDSDDDECRRINDIRELQKSRERKNGLTEIECAVGKEKAAALEDGIQMAGGTMALTGKQKARMEAAGIEAGIREQFEKETMLRDEHEELRKFIDQGLRRERGETSSSDQGQGKSTDESDVLMRAAMKLKGYRSEASNELLSEHMLAGIPEVDLGITARISNILETEKKKSELLEQALEKARKAATNPRKPIEDVCLTHKLSEPVLKRFAL
;
A
#
# COMPACT_ATOMS: atom_id res chain seq x y z
N MET A 1 -11.93 19.47 59.50
CA MET A 1 -13.37 19.35 59.23
C MET A 1 -13.57 19.06 57.75
N SER A 2 -14.14 17.90 57.39
CA SER A 2 -14.36 17.50 56.00
C SER A 2 -15.82 17.75 55.60
N PHE A 3 -16.05 18.66 54.65
CA PHE A 3 -17.37 18.92 54.10
C PHE A 3 -17.70 17.91 52.99
N ASN A 4 -18.46 16.86 53.33
CA ASN A 4 -19.06 16.00 52.32
C ASN A 4 -20.29 16.67 51.71
N LYS A 5 -20.21 17.04 50.43
CA LYS A 5 -21.36 17.60 49.70
C LYS A 5 -22.38 16.49 49.40
N PRO A 6 -23.69 16.71 49.62
CA PRO A 6 -24.71 15.70 49.36
C PRO A 6 -24.87 15.46 47.86
N LYS A 7 -24.93 14.17 47.46
CA LYS A 7 -25.18 13.77 46.06
C LYS A 7 -26.65 14.07 45.71
N LYS A 8 -26.88 14.96 44.74
CA LYS A 8 -28.23 15.21 44.19
C LYS A 8 -28.66 14.03 43.31
N LYS A 9 -29.88 13.55 43.49
CA LYS A 9 -30.49 12.52 42.63
C LYS A 9 -30.75 13.11 41.24
N MET A 10 -30.21 12.49 40.18
CA MET A 10 -30.50 12.90 38.80
C MET A 10 -31.96 12.61 38.47
N LYS A 11 -32.64 13.58 37.85
CA LYS A 11 -33.97 13.38 37.27
C LYS A 11 -33.80 12.68 35.92
N VAL A 12 -34.34 11.48 35.79
CA VAL A 12 -34.42 10.74 34.52
C VAL A 12 -35.53 11.37 33.67
N ARG A 13 -35.24 11.69 32.40
CA ARG A 13 -36.25 12.16 31.45
C ARG A 13 -37.17 11.00 31.09
N GLN A 14 -38.47 11.16 31.31
CA GLN A 14 -39.49 10.25 30.81
C GLN A 14 -39.75 10.59 29.34
N ARG A 15 -39.68 9.60 28.44
CA ARG A 15 -39.93 9.78 27.02
C ARG A 15 -41.45 9.87 26.82
N LEU A 16 -41.95 11.03 26.43
CA LEU A 16 -43.27 11.17 25.83
C LEU A 16 -43.09 10.88 24.33
N GLU A 17 -43.89 9.94 23.82
CA GLU A 17 -44.00 9.66 22.39
C GLU A 17 -45.04 10.65 21.85
N ASP A 18 -44.56 11.78 21.33
CA ASP A 18 -45.37 12.72 20.55
C ASP A 18 -45.02 12.48 19.08
N ASP A 19 -45.93 11.82 18.34
CA ASP A 19 -45.77 11.30 16.98
C ASP A 19 -46.39 12.22 15.92
N ASP A 20 -46.20 13.54 16.02
CA ASP A 20 -46.71 14.48 14.99
C ASP A 20 -46.08 15.89 15.14
N SER A 21 -44.81 16.09 14.75
CA SER A 21 -44.22 17.36 14.20
C SER A 21 -42.68 17.29 14.05
N ASP A 22 -42.13 16.15 13.59
CA ASP A 22 -40.67 15.98 13.57
C ASP A 22 -39.94 16.95 12.63
N ASP A 23 -40.55 17.36 11.52
CA ASP A 23 -39.87 18.19 10.51
C ASP A 23 -39.58 19.62 11.00
N ASP A 24 -40.54 20.29 11.66
CA ASP A 24 -40.37 21.66 12.16
C ASP A 24 -39.52 21.69 13.44
N GLU A 25 -39.54 20.64 14.24
CA GLU A 25 -38.64 20.48 15.39
C GLU A 25 -37.20 20.17 14.92
N CYS A 26 -37.02 19.31 13.91
CA CYS A 26 -35.72 19.03 13.31
C CYS A 26 -35.09 20.29 12.67
N ARG A 27 -35.88 21.11 11.96
CA ARG A 27 -35.41 22.40 11.43
C ARG A 27 -34.93 23.33 12.54
N ARG A 28 -35.74 23.53 13.58
CA ARG A 28 -35.35 24.35 14.74
C ARG A 28 -34.10 23.84 15.44
N ILE A 29 -33.96 22.53 15.62
CA ILE A 29 -32.76 21.92 16.22
C ILE A 29 -31.54 22.13 15.34
N ASN A 30 -31.68 22.03 14.01
CA ASN A 30 -30.59 22.28 13.06
C ASN A 30 -30.15 23.75 13.09
N ASP A 31 -31.09 24.70 13.09
CA ASP A 31 -30.80 26.13 13.20
C ASP A 31 -30.05 26.46 14.51
N ILE A 32 -30.47 25.83 15.62
CA ILE A 32 -29.81 25.98 16.92
C ILE A 32 -28.39 25.39 16.90
N ARG A 33 -28.18 24.23 16.27
CA ARG A 33 -26.86 23.62 16.11
C ARG A 33 -25.93 24.49 15.26
N GLU A 34 -26.45 25.10 14.20
CA GLU A 34 -25.68 26.00 13.35
C GLU A 34 -25.30 27.29 14.09
N LEU A 35 -26.22 27.86 14.89
CA LEU A 35 -25.92 28.97 15.80
C LEU A 35 -24.89 28.61 16.87
N GLN A 36 -24.90 27.39 17.39
CA GLN A 36 -23.87 26.93 18.32
C GLN A 36 -22.52 26.83 17.63
N LYS A 37 -22.46 26.23 16.44
CA LYS A 37 -21.24 26.07 15.63
C LYS A 37 -20.62 27.40 15.19
N SER A 38 -21.45 28.42 14.92
CA SER A 38 -20.96 29.78 14.63
C SER A 38 -20.41 30.51 15.85
N ARG A 39 -20.88 30.15 17.07
CA ARG A 39 -20.38 30.68 18.34
C ARG A 39 -19.17 29.92 18.88
N GLU A 40 -18.90 28.73 18.38
CA GLU A 40 -17.66 28.01 18.67
C GLU A 40 -16.48 28.84 18.20
N ARG A 41 -15.71 29.36 19.15
CA ARG A 41 -14.42 29.98 18.85
C ARG A 41 -13.51 28.88 18.35
N LYS A 42 -13.06 28.98 17.11
CA LYS A 42 -12.02 28.09 16.60
C LYS A 42 -10.80 28.29 17.48
N ASN A 43 -10.32 27.20 18.09
CA ASN A 43 -9.00 27.21 18.72
C ASN A 43 -8.00 27.67 17.65
N GLY A 44 -7.01 28.45 18.06
CA GLY A 44 -5.97 28.95 17.15
C GLY A 44 -5.20 27.80 16.49
N LEU A 45 -4.24 28.15 15.66
CA LEU A 45 -3.31 27.19 15.08
C LEU A 45 -2.63 26.38 16.19
N THR A 46 -2.58 25.07 16.04
CA THR A 46 -1.77 24.21 16.92
C THR A 46 -0.28 24.57 16.77
N GLU A 47 0.54 24.26 17.78
CA GLU A 47 1.97 24.61 17.79
C GLU A 47 2.70 24.06 16.54
N ILE A 48 2.29 22.88 16.07
CA ILE A 48 2.78 22.22 14.85
C ILE A 48 2.27 22.93 13.58
N GLU A 49 0.98 23.29 13.52
CA GLU A 49 0.42 24.05 12.39
C GLU A 49 1.05 25.43 12.25
N CYS A 50 1.43 26.07 13.36
CA CYS A 50 2.10 27.38 13.36
C CYS A 50 3.54 27.26 12.83
N ALA A 51 4.25 26.19 13.18
CA ALA A 51 5.63 25.97 12.75
C ALA A 51 5.78 25.48 11.31
N VAL A 52 4.88 24.59 10.86
CA VAL A 52 5.04 23.85 9.59
C VAL A 52 3.99 24.26 8.54
N GLY A 53 2.88 24.87 8.96
CA GLY A 53 1.73 25.18 8.11
C GLY A 53 0.68 24.06 8.10
N LYS A 54 -0.59 24.42 7.89
CA LYS A 54 -1.76 23.52 8.02
C LYS A 54 -1.67 22.23 7.19
N GLU A 55 -1.28 22.33 5.92
CA GLU A 55 -1.19 21.16 5.03
C GLU A 55 -0.09 20.18 5.45
N LYS A 56 1.05 20.71 5.91
CA LYS A 56 2.17 19.88 6.34
C LYS A 56 1.96 19.29 7.73
N ALA A 57 1.24 19.97 8.61
CA ALA A 57 0.82 19.44 9.91
C ALA A 57 -0.16 18.26 9.73
N ALA A 58 -1.11 18.36 8.80
CA ALA A 58 -2.02 17.27 8.45
C ALA A 58 -1.26 16.05 7.89
N ALA A 59 -0.27 16.27 7.02
CA ALA A 59 0.58 15.18 6.53
C ALA A 59 1.41 14.51 7.63
N LEU A 60 1.84 15.26 8.65
CA LEU A 60 2.55 14.74 9.81
C LEU A 60 1.62 13.89 10.71
N GLU A 61 0.37 14.29 10.84
CA GLU A 61 -0.68 13.56 11.55
C GLU A 61 -1.08 12.26 10.81
N ASP A 62 -1.07 12.27 9.47
CA ASP A 62 -1.32 11.11 8.61
C ASP A 62 -0.22 10.02 8.66
N GLY A 63 0.77 10.18 9.54
CA GLY A 63 1.82 9.18 9.75
C GLY A 63 3.02 9.33 8.82
N ILE A 64 3.21 10.50 8.21
CA ILE A 64 4.40 10.82 7.44
C ILE A 64 5.37 11.58 8.35
N GLN A 65 6.47 10.96 8.75
CA GLN A 65 7.48 11.59 9.59
C GLN A 65 8.58 12.24 8.73
N MET A 66 9.01 13.43 9.15
CA MET A 66 10.16 14.11 8.55
C MET A 66 11.44 13.62 9.25
N ALA A 67 12.10 12.61 8.68
CA ALA A 67 13.40 12.15 9.16
C ALA A 67 14.49 12.64 8.18
N GLY A 68 15.39 13.51 8.65
CA GLY A 68 16.59 13.90 7.90
C GLY A 68 16.34 14.67 6.61
N GLY A 69 15.29 15.49 6.53
CA GLY A 69 14.98 16.31 5.33
C GLY A 69 14.24 15.56 4.21
N THR A 70 14.04 14.25 4.35
CA THR A 70 13.25 13.43 3.43
C THR A 70 11.96 12.94 4.10
N MET A 71 10.86 12.91 3.35
CA MET A 71 9.57 12.40 3.84
C MET A 71 9.66 10.87 3.97
N ALA A 72 9.49 10.33 5.19
CA ALA A 72 9.48 8.91 5.47
C ALA A 72 8.13 8.47 6.04
N LEU A 73 7.51 7.44 5.45
CA LEU A 73 6.29 6.86 5.97
C LEU A 73 6.58 6.14 7.30
N THR A 74 5.72 6.32 8.29
CA THR A 74 5.81 5.58 9.56
C THR A 74 5.68 4.08 9.33
N GLY A 75 6.35 3.27 10.15
CA GLY A 75 6.34 1.81 10.03
C GLY A 75 4.93 1.18 10.03
N LYS A 76 3.97 1.81 10.72
CA LYS A 76 2.55 1.37 10.72
C LYS A 76 1.87 1.61 9.37
N GLN A 77 2.13 2.75 8.73
CA GLN A 77 1.57 3.07 7.41
C GLN A 77 2.22 2.22 6.31
N LYS A 78 3.53 1.96 6.42
CA LYS A 78 4.25 1.04 5.53
C LYS A 78 3.66 -0.38 5.59
N ALA A 79 3.42 -0.92 6.80
CA ALA A 79 2.80 -2.23 6.97
C ALA A 79 1.37 -2.29 6.43
N ARG A 80 0.58 -1.21 6.57
CA ARG A 80 -0.78 -1.13 6.02
C ARG A 80 -0.77 -1.11 4.48
N MET A 81 0.17 -0.39 3.88
CA MET A 81 0.33 -0.37 2.41
C MET A 81 0.84 -1.70 1.87
N GLU A 82 1.73 -2.38 2.58
CA GLU A 82 2.23 -3.72 2.22
C GLU A 82 1.11 -4.77 2.29
N ALA A 83 0.29 -4.75 3.34
CA ALA A 83 -0.88 -5.63 3.45
C ALA A 83 -1.90 -5.39 2.31
N ALA A 84 -2.18 -4.13 1.98
CA ALA A 84 -3.05 -3.79 0.86
C ALA A 84 -2.45 -4.18 -0.50
N GLY A 85 -1.12 -4.11 -0.65
CA GLY A 85 -0.41 -4.55 -1.84
C GLY A 85 -0.46 -6.06 -2.06
N ILE A 86 -0.39 -6.84 -0.97
CA ILE A 86 -0.53 -8.31 -1.02
C ILE A 86 -1.97 -8.69 -1.41
N GLU A 87 -2.99 -8.04 -0.82
CA GLU A 87 -4.39 -8.28 -1.15
C GLU A 87 -4.71 -7.94 -2.62
N ALA A 88 -4.20 -6.80 -3.10
CA ALA A 88 -4.34 -6.41 -4.51
C ALA A 88 -3.60 -7.36 -5.45
N GLY A 89 -2.40 -7.82 -5.08
CA GLY A 89 -1.62 -8.79 -5.86
C GLY A 89 -2.30 -10.16 -5.94
N ILE A 90 -2.93 -10.62 -4.85
CA ILE A 90 -3.72 -11.85 -4.82
C ILE A 90 -4.96 -11.71 -5.72
N ARG A 91 -5.66 -10.58 -5.67
CA ARG A 91 -6.81 -10.32 -6.55
C ARG A 91 -6.42 -10.28 -8.03
N GLU A 92 -5.34 -9.60 -8.37
CA GLU A 92 -4.81 -9.54 -9.73
C GLU A 92 -4.37 -10.92 -10.24
N GLN A 93 -3.80 -11.75 -9.36
CA GLN A 93 -3.42 -13.12 -9.67
C GLN A 93 -4.65 -14.01 -9.93
N PHE A 94 -5.71 -13.90 -9.12
CA PHE A 94 -6.98 -14.58 -9.39
C PHE A 94 -7.64 -14.08 -10.69
N GLU A 95 -7.62 -12.77 -10.98
CA GLU A 95 -8.17 -12.22 -12.22
C GLU A 95 -7.39 -12.72 -13.46
N LYS A 96 -6.07 -12.81 -13.39
CA LYS A 96 -5.22 -13.39 -14.45
C LYS A 96 -5.44 -14.90 -14.60
N GLU A 97 -5.54 -15.63 -13.50
CA GLU A 97 -5.84 -17.08 -13.49
C GLU A 97 -7.22 -17.38 -14.07
N THR A 98 -8.22 -16.55 -13.74
CA THR A 98 -9.59 -16.60 -14.30
C THR A 98 -9.58 -16.37 -15.81
N MET A 99 -8.69 -15.53 -16.33
CA MET A 99 -8.56 -15.25 -17.77
C MET A 99 -7.77 -16.32 -18.52
N LEU A 100 -6.88 -17.07 -17.85
CA LEU A 100 -6.09 -18.14 -18.45
C LEU A 100 -6.85 -19.47 -18.54
N ARG A 101 -8.02 -19.59 -17.90
CA ARG A 101 -8.84 -20.79 -17.89
C ARG A 101 -9.92 -20.69 -18.97
N ASP A 102 -9.84 -21.55 -19.98
CA ASP A 102 -10.70 -21.56 -21.19
C ASP A 102 -12.22 -21.53 -20.92
N GLU A 103 -12.62 -21.94 -19.70
CA GLU A 103 -14.01 -21.92 -19.21
C GLU A 103 -14.66 -20.52 -19.31
N HIS A 104 -13.90 -19.45 -19.07
CA HIS A 104 -14.44 -18.09 -19.16
C HIS A 104 -14.65 -17.62 -20.60
N GLU A 105 -13.86 -18.10 -21.56
CA GLU A 105 -14.05 -17.78 -22.97
C GLU A 105 -15.29 -18.49 -23.53
N GLU A 106 -15.51 -19.75 -23.15
CA GLU A 106 -16.73 -20.49 -23.51
C GLU A 106 -17.99 -19.87 -22.91
N LEU A 107 -17.95 -19.41 -21.65
CA LEU A 107 -19.06 -18.71 -21.01
C LEU A 107 -19.42 -17.39 -21.71
N ARG A 108 -18.42 -16.59 -22.14
CA ARG A 108 -18.68 -15.37 -22.92
C ARG A 108 -19.31 -15.68 -24.27
N LYS A 109 -18.80 -16.69 -25.00
CA LYS A 109 -19.37 -17.14 -26.27
C LYS A 109 -20.81 -17.63 -26.11
N PHE A 110 -21.12 -18.32 -25.01
CA PHE A 110 -22.48 -18.78 -24.71
C PHE A 110 -23.44 -17.61 -24.41
N ILE A 111 -23.01 -16.63 -23.63
CA ILE A 111 -23.80 -15.41 -23.35
C ILE A 111 -24.04 -14.62 -24.64
N ASP A 112 -23.00 -14.40 -25.44
CA ASP A 112 -23.12 -13.68 -26.71
C ASP A 112 -24.05 -14.41 -27.68
N GLN A 113 -23.96 -15.74 -27.75
CA GLN A 113 -24.85 -16.54 -28.58
C GLN A 113 -26.29 -16.53 -28.05
N GLY A 114 -26.49 -16.55 -26.74
CA GLY A 114 -27.80 -16.43 -26.10
C GLY A 114 -28.46 -15.08 -26.40
N LEU A 115 -27.73 -13.98 -26.19
CA LEU A 115 -28.21 -12.62 -26.49
C LEU A 115 -28.44 -12.40 -27.98
N ARG A 116 -27.65 -13.02 -28.87
CA ARG A 116 -27.86 -12.98 -30.33
C ARG A 116 -29.13 -13.73 -30.74
N ARG A 117 -29.41 -14.87 -30.11
CA ARG A 117 -30.65 -15.64 -30.32
C ARG A 117 -31.88 -14.86 -29.82
N GLU A 118 -31.77 -14.20 -28.67
CA GLU A 118 -32.84 -13.36 -28.12
C GLU A 118 -33.09 -12.10 -28.94
N ARG A 119 -32.03 -11.50 -29.53
CA ARG A 119 -32.13 -10.37 -30.46
C ARG A 119 -32.51 -10.74 -31.90
N GLY A 120 -32.66 -12.02 -32.22
CA GLY A 120 -33.13 -12.48 -33.54
C GLY A 120 -32.14 -12.28 -34.69
N GLU A 121 -30.85 -12.09 -34.42
CA GLU A 121 -29.84 -11.84 -35.47
C GLU A 121 -29.28 -13.17 -36.01
N THR A 122 -29.91 -13.70 -37.05
CA THR A 122 -29.28 -14.71 -37.91
C THR A 122 -28.28 -14.02 -38.86
N SER A 123 -27.00 -14.16 -38.51
CA SER A 123 -25.79 -13.93 -39.34
C SER A 123 -26.00 -13.18 -40.66
N SER A 124 -25.88 -11.84 -40.63
CA SER A 124 -25.56 -11.04 -41.82
C SER A 124 -25.19 -9.61 -41.43
N SER A 125 -23.89 -9.36 -41.22
CA SER A 125 -23.26 -8.06 -41.52
C SER A 125 -21.77 -8.11 -41.19
N ASP A 126 -20.99 -8.44 -42.23
CA ASP A 126 -19.69 -7.82 -42.43
C ASP A 126 -19.95 -6.49 -43.15
N GLN A 127 -20.11 -5.40 -42.38
CA GLN A 127 -20.06 -4.04 -42.90
C GLN A 127 -19.68 -3.11 -41.75
N GLY A 128 -18.50 -2.50 -41.83
CA GLY A 128 -18.06 -1.58 -40.79
C GLY A 128 -16.67 -0.97 -40.99
N GLN A 129 -16.27 -0.62 -42.22
CA GLN A 129 -15.14 0.28 -42.43
C GLN A 129 -15.64 1.67 -42.84
N GLY A 130 -16.18 2.40 -41.87
CA GLY A 130 -16.28 3.86 -41.92
C GLY A 130 -15.27 4.44 -40.94
N LYS A 131 -14.04 4.73 -41.38
CA LYS A 131 -13.03 5.41 -40.57
C LYS A 131 -13.36 6.89 -40.48
N SER A 132 -14.18 7.29 -39.50
CA SER A 132 -14.06 8.61 -38.90
C SER A 132 -12.89 8.55 -37.92
N THR A 133 -11.76 9.18 -38.26
CA THR A 133 -10.65 9.29 -37.32
C THR A 133 -11.07 10.27 -36.23
N ASP A 134 -11.54 9.75 -35.10
CA ASP A 134 -11.69 10.56 -33.89
C ASP A 134 -10.33 11.13 -33.50
N GLU A 135 -10.31 12.34 -32.95
CA GLU A 135 -9.08 12.98 -32.46
C GLU A 135 -8.38 12.12 -31.39
N SER A 136 -9.15 11.28 -30.67
CA SER A 136 -8.66 10.28 -29.72
C SER A 136 -7.79 9.21 -30.38
N ASP A 137 -8.11 8.77 -31.60
CA ASP A 137 -7.33 7.77 -32.34
C ASP A 137 -5.99 8.34 -32.81
N VAL A 138 -5.96 9.62 -33.19
CA VAL A 138 -4.73 10.33 -33.55
C VAL A 138 -3.83 10.46 -32.33
N LEU A 139 -4.39 10.83 -31.17
CA LEU A 139 -3.68 10.94 -29.91
C LEU A 139 -3.13 9.57 -29.44
N MET A 140 -3.95 8.52 -29.54
CA MET A 140 -3.56 7.14 -29.20
C MET A 140 -2.39 6.68 -30.09
N ARG A 141 -2.46 6.94 -31.40
CA ARG A 141 -1.39 6.60 -32.34
C ARG A 141 -0.10 7.36 -32.05
N ALA A 142 -0.17 8.61 -31.63
CA ALA A 142 0.98 9.40 -31.21
C ALA A 142 1.61 8.85 -29.91
N ALA A 143 0.78 8.50 -28.92
CA ALA A 143 1.22 7.91 -27.66
C ALA A 143 1.90 6.53 -27.88
N MET A 144 1.39 5.70 -28.79
CA MET A 144 2.01 4.42 -29.14
C MET A 144 3.41 4.61 -29.74
N LYS A 145 3.62 5.62 -30.58
CA LYS A 145 4.95 5.95 -31.11
C LYS A 145 5.92 6.37 -30.00
N LEU A 146 5.45 7.12 -29.00
CA LEU A 146 6.27 7.54 -27.86
C LEU A 146 6.61 6.38 -26.90
N LYS A 147 5.71 5.40 -26.75
CA LYS A 147 5.91 4.22 -25.90
C LYS A 147 7.15 3.41 -26.29
N GLY A 148 7.48 3.35 -27.58
CA GLY A 148 8.68 2.67 -28.10
C GLY A 148 10.01 3.37 -27.79
N TYR A 149 9.99 4.65 -27.39
CA TYR A 149 11.19 5.41 -27.01
C TYR A 149 11.40 5.48 -25.49
N ARG A 150 10.60 4.75 -24.69
CA ARG A 150 10.81 4.65 -23.24
C ARG A 150 12.07 3.83 -22.97
N SER A 151 12.97 4.38 -22.16
CA SER A 151 14.26 3.80 -21.75
C SER A 151 14.15 2.47 -20.97
N GLU A 152 12.95 2.07 -20.57
CA GLU A 152 12.71 0.77 -19.93
C GLU A 152 13.10 -0.39 -20.86
N ALA A 153 12.87 -0.26 -22.17
CA ALA A 153 13.23 -1.28 -23.16
C ALA A 153 14.75 -1.40 -23.37
N SER A 154 15.52 -0.32 -23.17
CA SER A 154 16.98 -0.36 -23.29
C SER A 154 17.67 -0.96 -22.06
N ASN A 155 17.07 -0.83 -20.87
CA ASN A 155 17.56 -1.52 -19.68
C ASN A 155 17.32 -3.02 -19.76
N GLU A 156 16.20 -3.45 -20.36
CA GLU A 156 15.88 -4.87 -20.55
C GLU A 156 16.90 -5.56 -21.47
N LEU A 157 17.21 -4.95 -22.62
CA LEU A 157 18.22 -5.48 -23.56
C LEU A 157 19.66 -5.45 -23.01
N LEU A 158 20.02 -4.46 -22.18
CA LEU A 158 21.33 -4.39 -21.53
C LEU A 158 21.44 -5.37 -20.35
N SER A 159 20.38 -5.50 -19.55
CA SER A 159 20.28 -6.47 -18.46
C SER A 159 20.35 -7.90 -18.99
N GLU A 160 19.68 -8.17 -20.11
CA GLU A 160 19.70 -9.48 -20.75
C GLU A 160 21.07 -9.79 -21.36
N HIS A 161 21.79 -8.79 -21.90
CA HIS A 161 23.19 -8.97 -22.29
C HIS A 161 24.13 -9.22 -21.10
N MET A 162 23.87 -8.62 -19.93
CA MET A 162 24.63 -8.91 -18.71
C MET A 162 24.32 -10.29 -18.12
N LEU A 163 23.07 -10.76 -18.25
CA LEU A 163 22.65 -12.10 -17.84
C LEU A 163 23.17 -13.20 -18.79
N ALA A 164 23.09 -12.96 -20.11
CA ALA A 164 23.66 -13.83 -21.15
C ALA A 164 25.19 -13.76 -21.22
N GLY A 165 25.79 -12.72 -20.63
CA GLY A 165 27.23 -12.52 -20.52
C GLY A 165 27.89 -13.27 -19.37
N ILE A 166 27.12 -13.99 -18.54
CA ILE A 166 27.68 -14.97 -17.61
C ILE A 166 27.90 -16.25 -18.42
N PRO A 167 29.14 -16.59 -18.84
CA PRO A 167 29.38 -17.93 -19.34
C PRO A 167 28.96 -18.89 -18.22
N GLU A 168 28.05 -19.79 -18.53
CA GLU A 168 27.74 -20.94 -17.69
C GLU A 168 29.05 -21.71 -17.50
N VAL A 169 29.82 -21.34 -16.48
CA VAL A 169 30.88 -22.19 -15.98
C VAL A 169 30.13 -23.36 -15.39
N ASP A 170 30.23 -24.52 -16.03
CA ASP A 170 29.60 -25.76 -15.55
C ASP A 170 30.02 -26.01 -14.10
N LEU A 171 29.23 -25.49 -13.16
CA LEU A 171 29.32 -25.83 -11.76
C LEU A 171 28.83 -27.27 -11.70
N GLY A 172 29.78 -28.20 -11.75
CA GLY A 172 29.51 -29.63 -11.67
C GLY A 172 28.50 -29.92 -10.57
N ILE A 173 27.68 -30.97 -10.75
CA ILE A 173 26.50 -31.25 -9.91
C ILE A 173 26.83 -31.14 -8.40
N THR A 174 28.03 -31.58 -7.98
CA THR A 174 28.51 -31.46 -6.60
C THR A 174 28.62 -30.02 -6.10
N ALA A 175 29.15 -29.09 -6.89
CA ALA A 175 29.26 -27.67 -6.53
C ALA A 175 27.88 -27.02 -6.42
N ARG A 176 26.96 -27.39 -7.33
CA ARG A 176 25.55 -26.95 -7.27
C ARG A 176 24.87 -27.44 -5.99
N ILE A 177 25.06 -28.72 -5.65
CA ILE A 177 24.52 -29.31 -4.41
C ILE A 177 25.11 -28.61 -3.18
N SER A 178 26.42 -28.32 -3.13
CA SER A 178 27.04 -27.59 -2.01
C SER A 178 26.43 -26.20 -1.83
N ASN A 179 26.25 -25.46 -2.91
CA ASN A 179 25.65 -24.12 -2.86
C ASN A 179 24.19 -24.17 -2.39
N ILE A 180 23.43 -25.18 -2.81
CA ILE A 180 22.05 -25.39 -2.34
C ILE A 180 22.06 -25.71 -0.84
N LEU A 181 22.92 -26.61 -0.37
CA LEU A 181 23.01 -26.97 1.04
C LEU A 181 23.45 -25.79 1.92
N GLU A 182 24.43 -25.00 1.47
CA GLU A 182 24.90 -23.83 2.20
C GLU A 182 23.85 -22.72 2.28
N THR A 183 23.10 -22.50 1.20
CA THR A 183 22.03 -21.49 1.18
C THR A 183 20.82 -21.94 1.99
N GLU A 184 20.46 -23.22 1.95
CA GLU A 184 19.41 -23.80 2.79
C GLU A 184 19.78 -23.73 4.28
N LYS A 185 21.04 -24.04 4.63
CA LYS A 185 21.52 -23.95 6.02
C LYS A 185 21.49 -22.51 6.55
N LYS A 186 21.97 -21.53 5.76
CA LYS A 186 21.90 -20.11 6.18
C LYS A 186 20.46 -19.64 6.30
N LYS A 187 19.57 -20.11 5.43
CA LYS A 187 18.13 -19.81 5.49
C LYS A 187 17.50 -20.37 6.76
N SER A 188 17.80 -21.62 7.13
CA SER A 188 17.28 -22.22 8.37
C SER A 188 17.80 -21.49 9.61
N GLU A 189 19.09 -21.13 9.65
CA GLU A 189 19.70 -20.39 10.75
C GLU A 189 19.06 -18.99 10.91
N LEU A 190 18.79 -18.27 9.81
CA LEU A 190 18.11 -16.98 9.86
C LEU A 190 16.67 -17.10 10.36
N LEU A 191 15.94 -18.14 9.96
CA LEU A 191 14.58 -18.40 10.44
C LEU A 191 14.58 -18.73 11.93
N GLU A 192 15.51 -19.56 12.39
CA GLU A 192 15.66 -19.88 13.81
C GLU A 192 15.99 -18.63 14.63
N GLN A 193 16.93 -17.80 14.18
CA GLN A 193 17.25 -16.53 14.84
C GLN A 193 16.05 -15.57 14.86
N ALA A 194 15.25 -15.53 13.80
CA ALA A 194 14.03 -14.73 13.75
C ALA A 194 12.98 -15.24 14.75
N LEU A 195 12.78 -16.55 14.85
CA LEU A 195 11.89 -17.18 15.83
C LEU A 195 12.38 -16.95 17.26
N GLU A 196 13.68 -17.06 17.52
CA GLU A 196 14.26 -16.75 18.82
C GLU A 196 14.09 -15.27 19.20
N LYS A 197 14.33 -14.36 18.25
CA LYS A 197 14.10 -12.91 18.46
C LYS A 197 12.64 -12.64 18.76
N ALA A 198 11.70 -13.26 18.03
CA ALA A 198 10.28 -13.15 18.29
C ALA A 198 9.88 -13.72 19.67
N ARG A 199 10.43 -14.89 20.07
CA ARG A 199 10.22 -15.47 21.40
C ARG A 199 10.78 -14.58 22.52
N LYS A 200 12.00 -14.04 22.34
CA LYS A 200 12.65 -13.10 23.29
C LYS A 200 11.88 -11.78 23.39
N ALA A 201 11.30 -11.30 22.30
CA ALA A 201 10.43 -10.12 22.29
C ALA A 201 9.10 -10.38 23.02
N ALA A 202 8.55 -11.60 22.92
CA ALA A 202 7.34 -11.99 23.64
C ALA A 202 7.56 -12.17 25.16
N THR A 203 8.76 -12.56 25.60
CA THR A 203 9.06 -12.83 27.01
C THR A 203 9.50 -11.59 27.81
N ASN A 204 9.94 -10.51 27.16
CA ASN A 204 10.35 -9.26 27.83
C ASN A 204 9.70 -8.01 27.18
N PRO A 205 8.48 -7.61 27.58
CA PRO A 205 7.82 -6.42 27.02
C PRO A 205 8.36 -5.08 27.56
N ARG A 206 9.53 -5.04 28.21
CA ARG A 206 10.12 -3.78 28.72
C ARG A 206 11.63 -3.74 28.55
N LYS A 207 12.09 -3.07 27.50
CA LYS A 207 13.19 -2.09 27.50
C LYS A 207 13.15 -1.32 26.17
N PRO A 208 13.24 0.03 26.18
CA PRO A 208 13.40 0.80 24.96
C PRO A 208 14.75 0.42 24.32
N ILE A 209 14.74 0.25 23.00
CA ILE A 209 15.90 -0.06 22.19
C ILE A 209 16.76 1.20 22.16
N GLU A 210 17.86 1.20 22.90
CA GLU A 210 18.98 2.11 22.60
C GLU A 210 19.67 1.56 21.36
N ASP A 211 19.67 2.33 20.28
CA ASP A 211 20.43 2.08 19.07
C ASP A 211 21.92 2.11 19.41
N VAL A 212 22.48 0.94 19.76
CA VAL A 212 23.93 0.75 19.79
C VAL A 212 24.40 0.73 18.34
N CYS A 213 24.77 1.92 17.88
CA CYS A 213 25.57 2.22 16.73
C CYS A 213 26.60 1.10 16.50
N LEU A 214 26.45 0.36 15.40
CA LEU A 214 27.43 -0.61 14.90
C LEU A 214 28.68 0.17 14.42
N THR A 215 29.45 0.67 15.37
CA THR A 215 30.83 1.09 15.15
C THR A 215 31.70 0.01 15.80
N HIS A 216 32.26 -0.85 14.96
CA HIS A 216 33.52 -1.57 15.15
C HIS A 216 33.52 -2.81 14.26
N LYS A 217 34.03 -2.68 13.03
CA LYS A 217 34.99 -3.62 12.39
C LYS A 217 35.64 -2.93 11.17
N LEU A 218 36.40 -1.87 11.43
CA LEU A 218 37.49 -1.44 10.56
C LEU A 218 38.68 -1.14 11.46
N SER A 219 39.45 -2.18 11.79
CA SER A 219 40.76 -2.02 12.42
C SER A 219 41.61 -3.27 12.24
N GLU A 220 42.22 -3.43 11.07
CA GLU A 220 43.53 -4.10 10.98
C GLU A 220 44.41 -3.35 9.97
N PRO A 221 45.36 -2.52 10.41
CA PRO A 221 46.44 -2.06 9.55
C PRO A 221 47.53 -3.15 9.48
N VAL A 222 47.69 -3.74 8.29
CA VAL A 222 48.85 -4.57 7.96
C VAL A 222 50.07 -3.65 7.80
N LEU A 223 50.84 -3.48 8.87
CA LEU A 223 52.17 -2.88 8.81
C LEU A 223 53.16 -3.70 9.64
N LYS A 224 53.98 -4.48 8.92
CA LYS A 224 55.32 -5.04 9.23
C LYS A 224 55.53 -6.13 8.18
N ARG A 225 56.42 -6.02 7.19
CA ARG A 225 57.88 -5.87 7.30
C ARG A 225 58.42 -5.49 5.92
N PHE A 226 59.15 -4.39 5.79
CA PHE A 226 60.30 -4.25 4.89
C PHE A 226 61.13 -3.06 5.38
N ALA A 227 62.22 -3.38 6.08
CA ALA A 227 63.32 -2.47 6.36
C ALA A 227 64.58 -3.33 6.52
N LEU A 228 65.30 -3.44 5.39
CA LEU A 228 66.72 -3.73 5.14
C LEU A 228 66.86 -4.54 3.84
#